data_AF-A0A5C7VMM2-F1
#
_entry.id   AF-A0A5C7VMM2-F1
#
_cell.length_a   1.000
_cell.length_b   1.000
_cell.length_c   1.000
_cell.angle_alpha   90.00
_cell.angle_beta   90.00
_cell.angle_gamma   90.00
#
_symmetry.space_group_name_H-M   'P 1'
#
loop_
_entity.id
_entity.type
_entity.pdbx_description
1 polymer ?
#
loop_
_entity_poly.entity_id
_entity_poly.type
_entity_poly.pdbx_seq_one_letter_code
_entity_poly.pdbx_strand_id
1 'polypeptide(L)'
;NAFATGANRNKALVAVSTGLLRQMQADEAEAVLGHEVAHVANGDMVTMALLQGVLNTFVLVLARVVGGIIDSAVSGNRESNRPGPFYFLIVMVLDVVFGLFATMIAMWFSRRREFRADDGGARLAGRQKMIAALERLAGNQGQSTLPAQVEAFGTAGGIGQGMRKLFMSHPPLAERIAALRAGG
;
A
#
# COMPACT_ATOMS: atom_id res chain seq x y z
N ASN A 1 -0.40 -14.58 11.08
CA ASN A 1 0.24 -13.37 10.54
C ASN A 1 1.69 -13.28 10.96
N ALA A 2 2.56 -12.80 10.08
CA ALA A 2 3.91 -12.36 10.40
C ALA A 2 4.00 -10.85 10.14
N PHE A 3 4.89 -10.14 10.82
CA PHE A 3 5.05 -8.70 10.66
C PHE A 3 6.49 -8.26 10.92
N ALA A 4 7.09 -7.58 9.95
CA ALA A 4 8.38 -6.91 10.11
C ALA A 4 8.24 -5.44 10.51
N THR A 5 9.06 -4.99 11.48
CA THR A 5 9.18 -3.58 11.89
C THR A 5 10.63 -3.17 12.14
N GLY A 6 10.99 -1.92 11.81
CA GLY A 6 12.31 -1.34 12.08
C GLY A 6 12.78 -0.33 11.04
N ALA A 7 13.30 0.81 11.49
CA ALA A 7 13.83 1.87 10.61
C ALA A 7 15.22 1.54 10.03
N ASN A 8 15.91 0.53 10.56
CA ASN A 8 17.24 0.13 10.11
C ASN A 8 17.24 -1.34 9.70
N ARG A 9 17.73 -1.63 8.49
CA ARG A 9 17.94 -3.00 7.99
C ARG A 9 18.72 -3.90 8.94
N ASN A 10 19.68 -3.32 9.66
CA ASN A 10 20.57 -4.04 10.58
C ASN A 10 19.98 -4.18 11.99
N LYS A 11 18.77 -3.64 12.24
CA LYS A 11 18.05 -3.71 13.52
C LYS A 11 16.54 -3.77 13.28
N ALA A 12 16.10 -4.77 12.52
CA ALA A 12 14.68 -5.03 12.31
C ALA A 12 14.20 -6.22 13.13
N LEU A 13 12.93 -6.18 13.52
CA LEU A 13 12.24 -7.23 14.25
C LEU A 13 11.22 -7.85 13.31
N VAL A 14 11.21 -9.19 13.21
CA VAL A 14 10.16 -9.94 12.54
C VAL A 14 9.41 -10.72 13.62
N ALA A 15 8.14 -10.39 13.82
CA ALA A 15 7.27 -11.09 14.75
C ALA A 15 6.39 -12.09 13.99
N VAL A 16 6.26 -13.32 14.50
CA VAL A 16 5.41 -14.35 13.90
C VAL A 16 4.37 -14.80 14.92
N SER A 17 3.10 -14.78 14.52
CA SER A 17 2.02 -15.29 15.37
C SER A 17 2.10 -16.81 15.54
N THR A 18 1.81 -17.31 16.73
CA THR A 18 1.69 -18.75 16.98
C THR A 18 0.62 -19.43 16.12
N GLY A 19 -0.46 -18.72 15.78
CA GLY A 19 -1.49 -19.21 14.87
C GLY A 19 -0.96 -19.51 13.46
N LEU A 20 -0.05 -18.68 12.95
CA LEU A 20 0.63 -18.93 11.66
C LEU A 20 1.50 -20.18 11.73
N LEU A 21 2.31 -20.31 12.78
CA LEU A 21 3.18 -21.47 12.97
C LEU A 21 2.40 -22.79 13.15
N ARG A 22 1.17 -22.73 13.67
CA ARG A 22 0.29 -23.90 13.81
C ARG A 22 -0.43 -24.27 12.52
N GLN A 23 -0.68 -23.31 11.64
CA GLN A 23 -1.45 -23.50 10.41
C GLN A 23 -0.58 -23.76 9.18
N MET A 24 0.71 -23.44 9.24
CA MET A 24 1.65 -23.56 8.13
C MET A 24 2.68 -24.66 8.40
N GLN A 25 3.08 -25.35 7.34
CA GLN A 25 4.22 -26.27 7.38
C GLN A 25 5.53 -25.49 7.54
N ALA A 26 6.61 -26.14 7.99
CA ALA A 26 7.90 -25.51 8.19
C ALA A 26 8.39 -24.78 6.92
N ASP A 27 8.26 -25.42 5.76
CA ASP A 27 8.61 -24.86 4.45
C ASP A 27 7.77 -23.63 4.08
N GLU A 28 6.46 -23.67 4.36
CA GLU A 28 5.54 -22.57 4.10
C GLU A 28 5.86 -21.37 5.02
N ALA A 29 6.14 -21.64 6.30
CA ALA A 29 6.51 -20.63 7.29
C ALA A 29 7.89 -20.00 6.99
N GLU A 30 8.85 -20.80 6.53
CA GLU A 30 10.15 -20.32 6.07
C GLU A 30 10.00 -19.34 4.89
N ALA A 31 9.10 -19.64 3.95
CA ALA A 31 8.84 -18.74 2.82
C ALA A 31 8.19 -17.42 3.23
N VAL A 32 7.22 -17.44 4.15
CA VAL A 32 6.63 -16.22 4.73
C VAL A 32 7.69 -15.39 5.46
N LEU A 33 8.55 -16.03 6.25
CA LEU A 33 9.67 -15.35 6.90
C LEU A 33 10.65 -14.74 5.88
N GLY A 34 10.96 -15.47 4.81
CA GLY A 34 11.78 -14.97 3.71
C GLY A 34 11.18 -13.71 3.07
N HIS A 35 9.86 -13.65 2.90
CA HIS A 35 9.14 -12.48 2.41
C HIS A 35 9.26 -11.27 3.38
N GLU A 36 9.06 -11.48 4.68
CA GLU A 36 9.23 -10.42 5.70
C GLU A 36 10.68 -9.92 5.77
N VAL A 37 11.65 -10.83 5.68
CA VAL A 37 13.07 -10.48 5.61
C VAL A 37 13.37 -9.69 4.33
N ALA A 38 12.75 -10.05 3.20
CA ALA A 38 12.89 -9.28 1.97
C ALA A 38 12.31 -7.86 2.11
N HIS A 39 11.22 -7.65 2.84
CA HIS A 39 10.72 -6.30 3.15
C HIS A 39 11.73 -5.47 3.93
N VAL A 40 12.31 -6.05 4.99
CA VAL A 40 13.39 -5.41 5.76
C VAL A 40 14.57 -5.11 4.85
N ALA A 41 15.05 -6.13 4.15
CA ALA A 41 16.18 -6.08 3.22
C ALA A 41 15.86 -5.33 1.92
N ASN A 42 14.69 -4.72 1.77
CA ASN A 42 14.42 -3.71 0.74
C ASN A 42 14.30 -2.30 1.34
N GLY A 43 14.12 -2.17 2.66
CA GLY A 43 13.95 -0.89 3.35
C GLY A 43 12.53 -0.35 3.17
N ASP A 44 11.57 -1.25 3.06
CA ASP A 44 10.22 -0.99 2.59
C ASP A 44 9.40 -0.08 3.51
N MET A 45 9.67 -0.14 4.82
CA MET A 45 9.06 0.73 5.81
C MET A 45 9.52 2.17 5.69
N VAL A 46 10.83 2.39 5.54
CA VAL A 46 11.42 3.74 5.45
C VAL A 46 11.06 4.37 4.11
N THR A 47 11.19 3.61 3.01
CA THR A 47 10.87 4.11 1.67
C THR A 47 9.39 4.48 1.55
N MET A 48 8.48 3.72 2.16
CA MET A 48 7.06 4.09 2.19
C MET A 48 6.80 5.39 2.95
N ALA A 49 7.41 5.54 4.12
CA ALA A 49 7.24 6.75 4.94
C ALA A 49 7.81 7.98 4.22
N LEU A 50 8.99 7.85 3.60
CA LEU A 50 9.59 8.92 2.78
C LEU A 50 8.71 9.26 1.57
N LEU A 51 8.21 8.24 0.86
CA LEU A 51 7.32 8.44 -0.28
C LEU A 51 6.04 9.14 0.12
N GLN A 52 5.40 8.75 1.23
CA GLN A 52 4.21 9.43 1.76
C GLN A 52 4.51 10.88 2.14
N GLY A 53 5.63 11.14 2.82
CA GLY A 53 6.04 12.49 3.19
C GLY A 53 6.24 13.38 1.95
N VAL A 54 6.99 12.90 0.96
CA VAL A 54 7.24 13.61 -0.30
C VAL A 54 5.93 13.88 -1.05
N LEU A 55 5.07 12.87 -1.20
CA LEU A 55 3.78 13.04 -1.87
C LEU A 55 2.88 14.05 -1.15
N ASN A 56 2.82 14.02 0.18
CA ASN A 56 2.05 14.99 0.96
C ASN A 56 2.58 16.41 0.76
N THR A 57 3.90 16.60 0.75
CA THR A 57 4.51 17.90 0.46
C THR A 57 4.12 18.39 -0.94
N PHE A 58 4.16 17.52 -1.96
CA PHE A 58 3.75 17.89 -3.31
C PHE A 58 2.29 18.29 -3.38
N VAL A 59 1.38 17.53 -2.76
CA VAL A 59 -0.05 17.86 -2.69
C VAL A 59 -0.24 19.27 -2.13
N LEU A 60 0.33 19.52 -0.94
CA LEU A 60 0.16 20.78 -0.24
C LEU A 60 0.77 21.97 -0.99
N VAL A 61 1.98 21.82 -1.53
CA VAL A 61 2.67 22.91 -2.25
C VAL A 61 1.99 23.20 -3.57
N LEU A 62 1.68 22.18 -4.37
CA LEU A 62 1.05 22.36 -5.67
C LEU A 62 -0.36 22.92 -5.53
N ALA A 63 -1.15 22.46 -4.54
CA ALA A 63 -2.49 23.01 -4.32
C ALA A 63 -2.45 24.51 -4.01
N ARG A 64 -1.47 24.97 -3.22
CA ARG A 64 -1.28 26.39 -2.89
C ARG A 64 -0.77 27.20 -4.08
N VAL A 65 0.22 26.70 -4.82
CA VAL A 65 0.78 27.38 -5.99
C VAL A 65 -0.27 27.51 -7.08
N VAL A 66 -0.91 26.41 -7.47
CA VAL A 66 -1.95 26.39 -8.49
C VAL A 66 -3.17 27.17 -8.02
N GLY A 67 -3.57 27.02 -6.75
CA GLY A 67 -4.67 27.77 -6.16
C GLY A 67 -4.43 29.27 -6.19
N GLY A 68 -3.20 29.73 -5.90
CA GLY A 68 -2.82 31.14 -5.99
C GLY A 68 -2.86 31.68 -7.42
N ILE A 69 -2.42 30.89 -8.40
CA ILE A 69 -2.50 31.25 -9.84
C ILE A 69 -3.96 31.39 -10.28
N ILE A 70 -4.81 30.41 -9.93
CA ILE A 70 -6.24 30.42 -10.29
C ILE A 70 -6.96 31.59 -9.60
N ASP A 71 -6.72 31.79 -8.30
CA ASP A 71 -7.34 32.90 -7.55
C ASP A 71 -6.92 34.26 -8.12
N SER A 72 -5.66 34.42 -8.52
CA SER A 72 -5.15 35.65 -9.16
C SER A 72 -5.80 35.90 -10.52
N ALA A 73 -6.02 34.86 -11.32
CA ALA A 73 -6.70 34.95 -12.62
C ALA A 73 -8.19 35.29 -12.47
N VAL A 74 -8.88 34.72 -11.48
CA VAL A 74 -10.32 34.91 -11.23
C VAL A 74 -10.62 36.24 -10.52
N SER A 75 -9.75 36.68 -9.61
CA SER A 75 -9.95 37.90 -8.83
C SER A 75 -9.68 39.19 -9.60
N GLY A 76 -9.09 39.10 -10.81
CA GLY A 76 -8.97 40.20 -11.75
C GLY A 76 -7.95 41.26 -11.34
N ASN A 77 -6.79 40.85 -10.81
CA ASN A 77 -5.71 41.76 -10.44
C ASN A 77 -6.11 42.84 -9.41
N ARG A 78 -6.97 42.48 -8.44
CA ARG A 78 -7.25 43.35 -7.29
C ARG A 78 -5.95 43.56 -6.52
N GLU A 79 -5.52 44.81 -6.44
CA GLU A 79 -4.29 45.33 -5.80
C GLU A 79 -4.19 45.02 -4.28
N SER A 80 -5.16 44.29 -3.73
CA SER A 80 -5.10 43.79 -2.36
C SER A 80 -4.19 42.57 -2.29
N ASN A 81 -3.11 42.68 -1.52
CA ASN A 81 -2.18 41.59 -1.15
C ASN A 81 -2.83 40.50 -0.26
N ARG A 82 -4.15 40.27 -0.40
CA ARG A 82 -4.96 39.36 0.39
C ARG A 82 -5.52 38.27 -0.54
N PRO A 83 -5.53 37.00 -0.11
CA PRO A 83 -6.19 35.94 -0.86
C PRO A 83 -7.63 36.30 -1.20
N GLY A 84 -8.06 35.99 -2.42
CA GLY A 84 -9.44 36.20 -2.85
C GLY A 84 -10.44 35.40 -2.01
N PRO A 85 -11.73 35.78 -2.03
CA PRO A 85 -12.75 35.16 -1.18
C PRO A 85 -12.93 33.65 -1.44
N PHE A 86 -12.51 33.17 -2.61
CA PHE A 86 -12.59 31.76 -3.00
C PHE A 86 -11.26 31.00 -2.90
N TYR A 87 -10.16 31.64 -2.54
CA TYR A 87 -8.84 31.00 -2.48
C TYR A 87 -8.85 29.71 -1.66
N PHE A 88 -9.42 29.74 -0.45
CA PHE A 88 -9.47 28.56 0.42
C PHE A 88 -10.32 27.42 -0.17
N LEU A 89 -11.40 27.76 -0.89
CA LEU A 89 -12.23 26.78 -1.58
C LEU A 89 -11.44 26.12 -2.73
N ILE A 90 -10.74 26.93 -3.53
CA ILE A 90 -9.92 26.44 -4.66
C ILE A 90 -8.82 25.52 -4.14
N VAL A 91 -8.06 25.94 -3.12
CA VAL A 91 -7.01 25.13 -2.52
C VAL A 91 -7.56 23.84 -1.94
N MET A 92 -8.70 23.87 -1.25
CA MET A 92 -9.35 22.67 -0.72
C MET A 92 -9.70 21.67 -1.82
N VAL A 93 -10.28 22.13 -2.94
CA VAL A 93 -10.59 21.26 -4.08
C VAL A 93 -9.30 20.68 -4.69
N LEU A 94 -8.26 21.49 -4.85
CA LEU A 94 -6.97 21.04 -5.38
C LEU A 94 -6.26 20.05 -4.45
N ASP A 95 -6.32 20.25 -3.13
CA ASP A 95 -5.79 19.32 -2.14
C ASP A 95 -6.45 17.94 -2.28
N VAL A 96 -7.77 17.88 -2.45
CA VAL A 96 -8.49 16.62 -2.71
C VAL A 96 -8.04 15.99 -4.02
N VAL A 97 -8.00 16.75 -5.11
CA VAL A 97 -7.63 16.25 -6.44
C VAL A 97 -6.20 15.71 -6.45
N PHE A 98 -5.23 16.50 -5.99
CA PHE A 98 -3.83 16.07 -5.92
C PHE A 98 -3.64 14.93 -4.90
N GLY A 99 -4.38 14.94 -3.79
CA GLY A 99 -4.40 13.86 -2.80
C GLY A 99 -4.85 12.52 -3.40
N LEU A 100 -5.83 12.52 -4.31
CA LEU A 100 -6.23 11.31 -5.04
C LEU A 100 -5.09 10.77 -5.91
N PHE A 101 -4.40 11.63 -6.66
CA PHE A 101 -3.25 11.22 -7.47
C PHE A 101 -2.09 10.70 -6.62
N ALA A 102 -1.77 11.37 -5.51
CA ALA A 102 -0.77 10.92 -4.55
C ALA A 102 -1.12 9.52 -3.99
N THR A 103 -2.38 9.30 -3.64
CA THR A 103 -2.85 8.01 -3.14
C THR A 103 -2.70 6.91 -4.21
N MET A 104 -3.01 7.20 -5.48
CA MET A 104 -2.80 6.26 -6.58
C MET A 104 -1.32 5.84 -6.73
N ILE A 105 -0.40 6.80 -6.64
CA ILE A 105 1.05 6.53 -6.68
C ILE A 105 1.48 5.68 -5.49
N ALA A 106 1.04 6.02 -4.28
CA ALA A 106 1.35 5.26 -3.07
C ALA A 106 0.83 3.82 -3.13
N MET A 107 -0.40 3.62 -3.61
CA MET A 107 -1.00 2.29 -3.77
C MET A 107 -0.27 1.46 -4.84
N TRP A 108 0.14 2.08 -5.96
CA TRP A 108 0.97 1.42 -6.96
C TRP A 108 2.32 0.98 -6.41
N PHE A 109 3.01 1.86 -5.67
CA PHE A 109 4.29 1.55 -5.05
C PHE A 109 4.16 0.43 -4.00
N SER A 110 3.09 0.47 -3.18
CA SER A 110 2.78 -0.59 -2.22
C SER A 110 2.66 -1.96 -2.90
N ARG A 111 1.90 -2.05 -4.01
CA ARG A 111 1.78 -3.31 -4.76
C ARG A 111 3.11 -3.77 -5.35
N ARG A 112 3.90 -2.86 -5.95
CA ARG A 112 5.19 -3.20 -6.56
C ARG A 112 6.15 -3.84 -5.55
N ARG A 113 6.09 -3.36 -4.32
CA ARG A 113 6.92 -3.81 -3.19
C ARG A 113 6.59 -5.22 -2.72
N GLU A 114 5.31 -5.58 -2.68
CA GLU A 114 4.87 -6.95 -2.38
C GLU A 114 5.42 -7.96 -3.39
N PHE A 115 5.32 -7.69 -4.69
CA PHE A 115 5.89 -8.56 -5.72
C PHE A 115 7.41 -8.69 -5.60
N ARG A 116 8.10 -7.61 -5.23
CA ARG A 116 9.56 -7.63 -4.99
C ARG A 116 9.92 -8.44 -3.75
N ALA A 117 9.10 -8.37 -2.69
CA ALA A 117 9.28 -9.17 -1.50
C ALA A 117 8.94 -10.65 -1.74
N ASP A 118 7.99 -10.97 -2.62
CA ASP A 118 7.72 -12.34 -3.07
C ASP A 118 8.91 -12.94 -3.83
N ASP A 119 9.50 -12.19 -4.75
CA ASP A 119 10.73 -12.61 -5.43
C ASP A 119 11.88 -12.79 -4.42
N GLY A 120 12.03 -11.86 -3.47
CA GLY A 120 13.01 -11.99 -2.39
C GLY A 120 12.80 -13.24 -1.53
N GLY A 121 11.57 -13.50 -1.10
CA GLY A 121 11.21 -14.71 -0.34
C GLY A 121 11.42 -15.99 -1.14
N ALA A 122 11.08 -15.99 -2.43
CA ALA A 122 11.33 -17.10 -3.34
C ALA A 122 12.82 -17.37 -3.56
N ARG A 123 13.66 -16.33 -3.57
CA ARG A 123 15.14 -16.48 -3.64
C ARG A 123 15.74 -17.00 -2.34
N LEU A 124 15.17 -16.64 -1.20
CA LEU A 124 15.67 -17.02 0.13
C LEU A 124 15.24 -18.42 0.55
N ALA A 125 13.94 -18.74 0.43
CA ALA A 125 13.36 -20.01 0.89
C ALA A 125 13.10 -21.01 -0.25
N GLY A 126 13.02 -20.53 -1.49
CA GLY A 126 12.69 -21.32 -2.66
C GLY A 126 11.31 -21.01 -3.24
N ARG A 127 11.24 -20.92 -4.57
CA ARG A 127 10.03 -20.54 -5.32
C ARG A 127 8.81 -21.41 -5.01
N GLN A 128 9.00 -22.72 -4.92
CA GLN A 128 7.89 -23.65 -4.65
C GLN A 128 7.35 -23.51 -3.23
N LYS A 129 8.23 -23.25 -2.25
CA LYS A 129 7.82 -22.98 -0.87
C LYS A 129 6.98 -21.70 -0.79
N MET A 130 7.39 -20.66 -1.51
CA MET A 130 6.65 -19.39 -1.57
C MET A 130 5.27 -19.55 -2.24
N ILE A 131 5.18 -20.30 -3.34
CA ILE A 131 3.89 -20.59 -3.98
C ILE A 131 2.98 -21.37 -3.02
N ALA A 132 3.49 -22.42 -2.38
CA ALA A 132 2.73 -23.21 -1.40
C ALA A 132 2.25 -22.37 -0.21
N ALA A 133 3.09 -21.45 0.28
CA ALA A 133 2.70 -20.52 1.34
C ALA A 133 1.55 -19.60 0.92
N LEU A 134 1.60 -19.03 -0.29
CA LEU A 134 0.52 -18.17 -0.81
C LEU A 134 -0.78 -18.95 -1.05
N GLU A 135 -0.69 -20.19 -1.54
CA GLU A 135 -1.83 -21.09 -1.71
C GLU A 135 -2.48 -21.45 -0.37
N ARG A 136 -1.66 -21.75 0.65
CA ARG A 136 -2.12 -21.99 2.03
C ARG A 136 -2.84 -20.77 2.59
N LEU A 137 -2.29 -19.57 2.38
CA LEU A 137 -2.93 -18.32 2.80
C LEU A 137 -4.26 -18.09 2.07
N ALA A 138 -4.32 -18.37 0.76
CA ALA A 138 -5.56 -18.26 -0.02
C ALA A 138 -6.65 -19.23 0.46
N GLY A 139 -6.27 -20.46 0.80
CA GLY A 139 -7.19 -21.46 1.37
C GLY A 139 -7.74 -21.07 2.74
N ASN A 140 -6.94 -20.38 3.57
CA ASN A 140 -7.35 -19.95 4.90
C ASN A 140 -8.17 -18.64 4.90
N GLN A 141 -8.17 -17.85 3.82
CA GLN A 141 -9.00 -16.63 3.71
C GLN A 141 -10.51 -16.91 3.70
N GLY A 142 -10.94 -18.14 3.38
CA GLY A 142 -12.35 -18.56 3.47
C GLY A 142 -12.84 -18.88 4.88
N GLN A 143 -11.95 -18.87 5.89
CA GLN A 143 -12.29 -19.09 7.31
C GLN A 143 -12.33 -17.77 8.10
N SER A 144 -12.69 -16.66 7.45
CA SER A 144 -12.96 -15.41 8.15
C SER A 144 -14.17 -15.59 9.07
N THR A 145 -13.92 -15.80 10.36
CA THR A 145 -14.90 -15.77 11.45
C THR A 145 -15.38 -14.35 11.77
N LEU A 146 -15.35 -13.44 10.78
CA LEU A 146 -15.84 -12.08 10.94
C LEU A 146 -17.37 -12.13 10.82
N PRO A 147 -18.13 -11.58 11.77
CA PRO A 147 -19.58 -11.48 11.64
C PRO A 147 -19.91 -10.77 10.32
N ALA A 148 -20.87 -11.31 9.57
CA ALA A 148 -21.31 -10.77 8.27
C ALA A 148 -21.63 -9.26 8.30
N GLN A 149 -21.89 -8.69 9.47
CA GLN A 149 -22.11 -7.25 9.67
C GLN A 149 -20.86 -6.38 9.41
N VAL A 150 -19.65 -6.91 9.65
CA VAL A 150 -18.37 -6.18 9.40
C VAL A 150 -17.98 -6.31 7.93
N GLU A 151 -18.32 -7.42 7.29
CA GLU A 151 -18.14 -7.64 5.86
C GLU A 151 -19.04 -6.71 5.04
N ALA A 152 -20.27 -6.45 5.52
CA ALA A 152 -21.18 -5.47 4.93
C ALA A 152 -20.61 -4.04 4.97
N PHE A 153 -19.86 -3.64 5.99
CA PHE A 153 -19.26 -2.30 6.03
C PHE A 153 -18.11 -2.12 5.01
N GLY A 154 -17.47 -3.22 4.59
CA GLY A 154 -16.45 -3.23 3.54
C GLY A 154 -16.96 -3.57 2.13
N THR A 155 -18.22 -4.05 2.00
CA THR A 155 -18.83 -4.52 0.74
C THR A 155 -20.07 -3.77 0.29
N ALA A 156 -20.75 -3.02 1.17
CA ALA A 156 -21.97 -2.29 0.83
C ALA A 156 -21.75 -1.02 -0.01
N GLY A 157 -20.51 -0.55 -0.16
CA GLY A 157 -20.18 0.44 -1.17
C GLY A 157 -19.84 -0.27 -2.47
N GLY A 158 -20.75 -0.25 -3.46
CA GLY A 158 -20.61 -0.82 -4.80
C GLY A 158 -19.44 -0.24 -5.59
N ILE A 159 -18.22 -0.56 -5.17
CA ILE A 159 -16.96 -0.19 -5.77
C ILE A 159 -16.53 -1.41 -6.58
N GLY A 160 -16.69 -1.34 -7.91
CA GLY A 160 -16.41 -2.44 -8.83
C GLY A 160 -15.07 -3.11 -8.56
N GLN A 161 -14.93 -4.39 -8.90
CA GLN A 161 -13.72 -5.19 -8.65
C GLN A 161 -12.41 -4.46 -9.02
N GLY A 162 -12.43 -3.63 -10.07
CA GLY A 162 -11.30 -2.78 -10.46
C GLY A 162 -10.94 -1.68 -9.46
N MET A 163 -11.92 -0.99 -8.86
CA MET A 163 -11.65 0.04 -7.84
C MET A 163 -11.27 -0.58 -6.49
N ARG A 164 -11.83 -1.75 -6.13
CA ARG A 164 -11.36 -2.51 -4.96
C ARG A 164 -9.90 -2.92 -5.10
N LYS A 165 -9.48 -3.34 -6.29
CA LYS A 165 -8.07 -3.64 -6.62
C LYS A 165 -7.16 -2.41 -6.53
N LEU A 166 -7.70 -1.21 -6.75
CA LEU A 166 -6.95 0.04 -6.57
C LEU A 166 -6.69 0.33 -5.08
N PHE A 167 -7.67 0.09 -4.20
CA PHE A 167 -7.59 0.38 -2.75
C PHE A 167 -7.11 -0.77 -1.85
N MET A 168 -6.89 -1.97 -2.39
CA MET A 168 -6.22 -3.04 -1.64
C MET A 168 -4.72 -2.73 -1.50
N SER A 169 -4.24 -2.67 -0.26
CA SER A 169 -2.82 -2.46 0.07
C SER A 169 -1.93 -3.64 -0.33
N HIS A 170 -2.51 -4.84 -0.46
CA HIS A 170 -1.86 -6.05 -0.97
C HIS A 170 -2.51 -6.48 -2.30
N PRO A 171 -1.72 -6.84 -3.32
CA PRO A 171 -2.25 -7.39 -4.56
C PRO A 171 -2.92 -8.76 -4.30
N PRO A 172 -3.93 -9.15 -5.10
CA PRO A 172 -4.60 -10.43 -4.96
C PRO A 172 -3.59 -11.60 -4.95
N LEU A 173 -3.79 -12.58 -4.06
CA LEU A 173 -2.89 -13.72 -3.93
C LEU A 173 -2.73 -14.49 -5.25
N ALA A 174 -3.80 -14.60 -6.04
CA ALA A 174 -3.75 -15.24 -7.35
C ALA A 174 -2.76 -14.55 -8.31
N GLU A 175 -2.65 -13.22 -8.27
CA GLU A 175 -1.71 -12.47 -9.10
C GLU A 175 -0.25 -12.68 -8.65
N ARG A 176 -0.03 -12.73 -7.33
CA ARG A 176 1.28 -13.04 -6.74
C ARG A 176 1.76 -14.45 -7.09
N ILE A 177 0.87 -15.43 -6.98
CA ILE A 177 1.14 -16.83 -7.37
C ILE A 177 1.45 -16.91 -8.87
N ALA A 178 0.66 -16.25 -9.71
CA ALA A 178 0.87 -16.24 -11.16
C ALA A 178 2.25 -15.63 -11.53
N ALA A 179 2.63 -14.52 -10.90
CA ALA A 179 3.94 -13.88 -11.11
C ALA A 179 5.10 -14.83 -10.75
N LEU A 180 5.02 -15.50 -9.60
CA LEU A 180 6.03 -16.48 -9.18
C LEU A 180 6.12 -17.67 -10.15
N ARG A 181 4.98 -18.18 -10.64
CA ARG A 181 4.96 -19.27 -11.63
C ARG A 181 5.59 -18.84 -12.96
N ALA A 182 5.36 -17.60 -13.38
CA ALA A 182 5.92 -17.02 -14.60
C ALA A 182 7.42 -16.69 -14.53
N GLY A 183 8.04 -16.73 -13.34
CA GLY A 183 9.48 -16.54 -13.17
C GLY A 183 9.91 -15.22 -12.53
N GLY A 184 8.96 -14.44 -11.97
CA GLY A 184 9.24 -13.19 -11.25
C GLY A 184 9.00 -11.93 -12.07
#